data_AF-W8UYN0-F1
#
_entry.id   AF-W8UYN0-F1
#
_cell.length_a   1.000
_cell.length_b   1.000
_cell.length_c   1.000
_cell.angle_alpha   90.00
_cell.angle_beta   90.00
_cell.angle_gamma   90.00
#
_symmetry.space_group_name_H-M   'P 1'
#
loop_
_entity.id
_entity.type
_entity.pdbx_description
1 polymer ?
#
loop_
_entity_poly.entity_id
_entity_poly.type
_entity_poly.pdbx_seq_one_letter_code
_entity_poly.pdbx_strand_id
1 'polypeptide(L)'
;MSDKDIESEIQAKGLTAPRVTRDDMIANIAHAEIVKHVSVTGQVLRWAIITTKNGFAVTGKPSCAVSSENDDEAIGKQIALKNAENELWPLMGYALKEKLSQQ
;
A
#
# COMPACT_ATOMS: atom_id res chain seq x y z
N MET A 1 -7.48 -8.89 13.17
CA MET A 1 -8.73 -8.61 12.42
C MET A 1 -8.32 -8.30 10.99
N SER A 2 -8.83 -9.06 10.03
CA SER A 2 -8.53 -8.87 8.61
C SER A 2 -9.38 -7.75 8.01
N ASP A 3 -8.96 -7.20 6.88
CA ASP A 3 -9.74 -6.16 6.17
C ASP A 3 -11.16 -6.65 5.80
N LYS A 4 -11.32 -7.97 5.57
CA LYS A 4 -12.61 -8.60 5.32
C LYS A 4 -13.52 -8.61 6.55
N ASP A 5 -12.94 -8.78 7.73
CA ASP A 5 -13.69 -8.76 8.99
C ASP A 5 -14.22 -7.35 9.27
N ILE A 6 -13.40 -6.33 9.02
CA ILE A 6 -13.78 -4.92 9.16
C ILE A 6 -14.91 -4.56 8.19
N GLU A 7 -14.78 -4.92 6.91
CA GLU A 7 -15.83 -4.61 5.92
C GLU A 7 -17.17 -5.31 6.26
N SER A 8 -17.11 -6.56 6.73
CA SER A 8 -18.30 -7.29 7.19
C SER A 8 -18.99 -6.57 8.36
N GLU A 9 -18.22 -6.05 9.31
CA GLU A 9 -18.76 -5.27 10.44
C GLU A 9 -19.39 -3.95 10.00
N ILE A 10 -18.77 -3.25 9.04
CA ILE A 10 -19.31 -1.98 8.49
C ILE A 10 -20.66 -2.24 7.82
N GLN A 11 -20.76 -3.31 7.02
CA GLN A 11 -22.03 -3.71 6.38
C GLN A 11 -23.08 -4.14 7.42
N ALA A 12 -22.69 -4.91 8.44
CA ALA A 12 -23.59 -5.30 9.53
C ALA A 12 -24.15 -4.10 10.30
N LYS A 13 -23.39 -3.00 10.36
CA LYS A 13 -23.82 -1.71 10.95
C LYS A 13 -24.69 -0.86 10.01
N GLY A 14 -25.01 -1.33 8.81
CA GLY A 14 -25.83 -0.61 7.84
C GLY A 14 -25.17 0.65 7.26
N LEU A 15 -23.84 0.78 7.40
CA LEU A 15 -23.10 1.89 6.84
C LEU A 15 -22.88 1.60 5.36
N THR A 16 -23.55 2.32 4.47
CA THR A 16 -23.56 2.07 3.00
C THR A 16 -22.98 3.22 2.18
N ALA A 17 -22.47 4.27 2.82
CA ALA A 17 -21.83 5.38 2.12
C ALA A 17 -20.61 4.91 1.29
N PRO A 18 -20.31 5.55 0.15
CA PRO A 18 -19.16 5.22 -0.69
C PRO A 18 -17.85 5.27 0.10
N ARG A 19 -16.98 4.28 -0.13
CA ARG A 19 -15.66 4.18 0.49
C ARG A 19 -14.68 3.48 -0.44
N VAL A 20 -13.40 3.60 -0.13
CA VAL A 20 -12.35 2.77 -0.74
C VAL A 20 -12.30 1.45 0.01
N THR A 21 -12.31 0.33 -0.72
CA THR A 21 -12.12 -1.01 -0.18
C THR A 21 -10.74 -1.55 -0.54
N ARG A 22 -10.34 -2.65 0.12
CA ARG A 22 -9.10 -3.36 -0.22
C ARG A 22 -9.10 -3.86 -1.66
N ASP A 23 -10.24 -4.35 -2.13
CA ASP A 23 -10.37 -4.87 -3.48
C ASP A 23 -10.26 -3.75 -4.51
N ASP A 24 -10.79 -2.55 -4.22
CA ASP A 24 -10.58 -1.36 -5.06
C ASP A 24 -9.10 -1.00 -5.17
N MET A 25 -8.36 -1.06 -4.06
CA MET A 25 -6.92 -0.76 -4.06
C MET A 25 -6.17 -1.76 -4.94
N ILE A 26 -6.38 -3.06 -4.73
CA ILE A 26 -5.75 -4.12 -5.53
C ILE A 26 -6.12 -3.96 -7.00
N ALA A 27 -7.39 -3.69 -7.29
CA ALA A 27 -7.86 -3.49 -8.65
C ALA A 27 -7.27 -2.23 -9.29
N ASN A 28 -6.82 -1.24 -8.53
CA ASN A 28 -6.21 -0.01 -9.05
C ASN A 28 -4.70 -0.15 -9.31
N ILE A 29 -4.03 -1.15 -8.74
CA ILE A 29 -2.60 -1.41 -8.97
C ILE A 29 -2.41 -1.98 -10.38
N ALA A 30 -1.61 -1.30 -11.20
CA ALA A 30 -1.21 -1.78 -12.52
C ALA A 30 0.13 -2.54 -12.47
N HIS A 31 1.07 -2.04 -11.66
CA HIS A 31 2.39 -2.66 -11.49
C HIS A 31 2.94 -2.37 -10.10
N ALA A 32 3.78 -3.27 -9.60
CA ALA A 32 4.56 -3.05 -8.40
C ALA A 32 5.99 -3.55 -8.62
N GLU A 33 6.97 -2.68 -8.37
CA GLU A 33 8.39 -3.01 -8.45
C GLU A 33 9.10 -2.72 -7.12
N ILE A 34 10.21 -3.42 -6.88
CA ILE A 34 10.98 -3.29 -5.64
C ILE A 34 12.37 -2.73 -5.95
N VAL A 35 12.69 -1.60 -5.34
CA VAL A 35 14.04 -1.04 -5.34
C VAL A 35 14.75 -1.47 -4.07
N LYS A 36 15.88 -2.17 -4.20
CA LYS A 36 16.74 -2.57 -3.07
C LYS A 36 17.98 -1.67 -3.02
N HIS A 37 18.34 -1.21 -1.83
CA HIS A 37 19.60 -0.54 -1.56
C HIS A 37 20.28 -1.18 -0.35
N VAL A 38 21.61 -1.34 -0.42
CA VAL A 38 22.43 -1.70 0.74
C VAL A 38 23.27 -0.48 1.09
N SER A 39 23.08 0.05 2.29
CA SER A 39 23.79 1.25 2.74
C SER A 39 25.29 0.96 2.95
N VAL A 40 26.08 2.02 3.09
CA VAL A 40 27.51 1.94 3.44
C VAL A 40 27.76 1.27 4.81
N THR A 41 26.73 1.19 5.66
CA THR A 41 26.77 0.51 6.97
C THR A 41 26.23 -0.92 6.91
N GLY A 42 25.88 -1.44 5.73
CA GLY A 42 25.38 -2.79 5.54
C GLY A 42 23.87 -2.96 5.79
N GLN A 43 23.12 -1.88 6.06
CA GLN A 43 21.66 -1.96 6.23
C GLN A 43 21.00 -2.26 4.88
N VAL A 44 19.99 -3.13 4.89
CA VAL A 44 19.24 -3.50 3.68
C VAL A 44 17.91 -2.76 3.67
N LEU A 45 17.72 -1.90 2.67
CA LEU A 45 16.49 -1.14 2.44
C LEU A 45 15.76 -1.66 1.20
N ARG A 46 14.43 -1.75 1.28
CA ARG A 46 13.57 -1.99 0.10
C ARG A 46 12.42 -1.02 0.06
N TRP A 47 12.21 -0.38 -1.08
CA TRP A 47 11.02 0.40 -1.38
C TRP A 47 10.17 -0.35 -2.39
N ALA A 48 8.85 -0.33 -2.18
CA ALA A 48 7.91 -0.71 -3.22
C ALA A 48 7.43 0.56 -3.93
N ILE A 49 7.52 0.54 -5.25
CA ILE A 49 6.92 1.54 -6.11
C ILE A 49 5.66 0.90 -6.69
N ILE A 50 4.50 1.42 -6.29
CA ILE A 50 3.20 0.99 -6.80
C ILE A 50 2.77 1.98 -7.88
N THR A 51 2.62 1.48 -9.10
CA THR A 51 2.06 2.25 -10.22
C THR A 51 0.58 1.89 -10.38
N THR A 52 -0.29 2.90 -10.33
CA THR A 52 -1.74 2.74 -10.50
C THR A 52 -2.15 2.75 -11.97
N LYS A 53 -3.37 2.30 -12.27
CA LYS A 53 -3.91 2.22 -13.64
C LYS A 53 -3.94 3.54 -14.41
N ASN A 54 -3.99 4.68 -13.72
CA ASN A 54 -3.92 6.01 -14.32
C ASN A 54 -2.47 6.51 -14.53
N GLY A 55 -1.46 5.70 -14.23
CA GLY A 55 -0.04 6.04 -14.39
C GLY A 55 0.58 6.80 -13.22
N PHE A 56 -0.16 7.09 -12.15
CA PHE A 56 0.42 7.66 -10.93
C PHE A 56 1.28 6.62 -10.20
N ALA A 57 2.44 7.03 -9.70
CA ALA A 57 3.33 6.15 -8.94
C ALA A 57 3.45 6.66 -7.50
N VAL A 58 3.33 5.73 -6.54
CA VAL A 58 3.49 6.00 -5.11
C VAL A 58 4.52 5.07 -4.51
N THR A 59 5.30 5.58 -3.57
CA THR A 59 6.21 4.80 -2.74
C THR A 59 5.89 5.01 -1.27
N GLY A 60 6.14 3.98 -0.46
CA GLY A 60 6.08 4.05 0.99
C GLY A 60 7.44 4.25 1.65
N LYS A 61 7.44 4.24 2.98
CA LYS A 61 8.67 4.05 3.77
C LYS A 61 9.34 2.72 3.42
N PRO A 62 10.67 2.62 3.42
CA PRO A 62 11.33 1.36 3.13
C PRO A 62 11.08 0.33 4.23
N SER A 63 11.11 -0.95 3.88
CA SER A 63 11.51 -1.97 4.85
C SER A 63 12.99 -1.80 5.15
N CYS A 64 13.43 -1.93 6.41
CA CYS A 64 14.83 -1.78 6.78
C CYS A 64 15.27 -2.94 7.68
N ALA A 65 16.25 -3.72 7.23
CA ALA A 65 16.97 -4.69 8.06
C ALA A 65 18.30 -4.08 8.52
N VAL A 66 18.65 -4.30 9.78
CA VAL A 66 19.86 -3.72 10.40
C VAL A 66 21.16 -4.19 9.75
N SER A 67 21.16 -5.36 9.11
CA SER A 67 22.28 -5.91 8.36
C SER A 67 21.82 -7.00 7.38
N SER A 68 22.73 -7.48 6.52
CA SER A 68 22.48 -8.61 5.60
C SER A 68 22.21 -9.94 6.30
N GLU A 69 22.79 -10.18 7.48
CA GLU A 69 22.62 -11.41 8.25
C GLU A 69 21.20 -11.54 8.80
N ASN A 70 20.54 -10.41 9.07
CA ASN A 70 19.17 -10.33 9.56
C ASN A 70 18.18 -9.96 8.44
N ASP A 71 18.59 -10.04 7.18
CA ASP A 71 17.76 -9.73 6.02
C ASP A 71 17.00 -10.97 5.56
N ASP A 72 15.67 -10.84 5.44
CA ASP A 72 14.83 -11.81 4.75
C ASP A 72 14.16 -11.09 3.57
N GLU A 73 14.40 -11.58 2.36
CA GLU A 73 13.94 -10.93 1.15
C GLU A 73 12.42 -10.96 1.01
N ALA A 74 11.77 -12.07 1.35
CA ALA A 74 10.33 -12.23 1.22
C ALA A 74 9.61 -11.30 2.21
N ILE A 75 10.06 -11.29 3.47
CA ILE A 75 9.53 -10.42 4.52
C ILE A 75 9.78 -8.95 4.17
N GLY A 76 10.99 -8.60 3.73
CA GLY A 76 11.33 -7.23 3.34
C GLY A 76 10.45 -6.71 2.20
N LYS A 77 10.25 -7.52 1.15
CA LYS A 77 9.34 -7.18 0.04
C LYS A 77 7.90 -6.98 0.52
N GLN A 78 7.40 -7.87 1.39
CA GLN A 78 6.05 -7.75 1.93
C GLN A 78 5.86 -6.48 2.76
N ILE A 79 6.82 -6.13 3.61
CA ILE A 79 6.78 -4.89 4.41
C ILE A 79 6.83 -3.67 3.50
N ALA A 80 7.71 -3.65 2.51
CA ALA A 80 7.83 -2.53 1.57
C ALA A 80 6.53 -2.31 0.78
N LEU A 81 5.90 -3.39 0.30
CA LEU A 81 4.60 -3.33 -0.38
C LEU A 81 3.51 -2.77 0.54
N LYS A 82 3.40 -3.30 1.76
CA LYS A 82 2.42 -2.81 2.74
C LYS A 82 2.62 -1.34 3.06
N ASN A 83 3.87 -0.88 3.16
CA ASN A 83 4.16 0.53 3.40
C ASN A 83 3.71 1.40 2.22
N ALA A 84 3.90 0.96 0.97
CA ALA A 84 3.42 1.70 -0.20
C ALA A 84 1.89 1.67 -0.33
N GLU A 85 1.24 0.54 -0.01
CA GLU A 85 -0.22 0.42 0.06
C GLU A 85 -0.82 1.42 1.07
N ASN A 86 -0.19 1.57 2.24
CA ASN A 86 -0.62 2.53 3.26
C ASN A 86 -0.55 3.98 2.77
N GLU A 87 0.41 4.33 1.91
CA GLU A 87 0.48 5.66 1.28
C GLU A 87 -0.53 5.81 0.13
N LEU A 88 -0.81 4.73 -0.61
CA LEU A 88 -1.81 4.75 -1.68
C LEU A 88 -3.24 4.96 -1.15
N TRP A 89 -3.55 4.36 0.00
CA TRP A 89 -4.89 4.38 0.59
C TRP A 89 -5.49 5.79 0.77
N PRO A 90 -4.83 6.75 1.44
CA PRO A 90 -5.36 8.11 1.59
C PRO A 90 -5.50 8.84 0.25
N LEU A 91 -4.63 8.57 -0.73
CA LEU A 91 -4.72 9.16 -2.07
C LEU A 91 -5.96 8.68 -2.80
N MET A 92 -6.28 7.39 -2.70
CA MET A 92 -7.53 6.84 -3.22
C MET A 92 -8.76 7.44 -2.50
N GLY A 93 -8.67 7.65 -1.19
CA GLY A 93 -9.71 8.32 -0.42
C GLY A 93 -9.96 9.76 -0.88
N TYR A 94 -8.88 10.52 -1.12
CA TYR A 94 -8.95 11.85 -1.71
C TYR A 94 -9.59 11.83 -3.09
N ALA A 95 -9.13 10.96 -3.98
CA ALA A 95 -9.67 10.84 -5.35
C ALA A 95 -11.16 10.46 -5.36
N LEU A 96 -11.60 9.62 -4.44
CA LEU A 96 -13.03 9.32 -4.26
C LEU A 96 -13.80 10.57 -3.81
N LYS A 97 -13.28 11.30 -2.81
CA LYS A 97 -13.95 12.51 -2.32
C LYS A 97 -14.03 13.61 -3.39
N GLU A 98 -12.97 13.76 -4.18
CA GLU A 98 -12.93 14.68 -5.32
C GLU A 98 -14.04 14.35 -6.33
N LYS A 99 -14.15 13.09 -6.76
CA LYS A 99 -15.22 12.64 -7.66
C LYS A 99 -16.62 12.91 -7.10
N LEU A 100 -16.83 12.65 -5.81
CA LEU A 100 -18.12 12.90 -5.14
C LEU A 100 -18.45 14.39 -5.01
N SER A 101 -17.44 15.27 -5.00
CA SER A 101 -17.66 16.73 -4.91
C SER A 101 -18.06 17.37 -6.24
N GLN A 102 -17.86 16.65 -7.35
CA GLN A 102 -18.17 17.11 -8.71
C GLN A 102 -19.52 16.59 -9.21
N GLN A 103 -20.25 15.83 -8.40
CA GLN A 103 -21.61 15.34 -8.66
C GLN A 103 -22.63 16.33 -8.13
#